data_AF-A0A1I4CGH9-F1
#
_entry.id   AF-A0A1I4CGH9-F1
#
_cell.length_a   1.000
_cell.length_b   1.000
_cell.length_c   1.000
_cell.angle_alpha   90.00
_cell.angle_beta   90.00
_cell.angle_gamma   90.00
#
_symmetry.space_group_name_H-M   'P 1'
#
loop_
_entity.id
_entity.type
_entity.pdbx_description
1 polymer ?
#
loop_
_entity_poly.entity_id
_entity_poly.type
_entity_poly.pdbx_seq_one_letter_code
_entity_poly.pdbx_strand_id
1 'polypeptide(L)'
;MTSSRLVVPPTVRATLFSHARAGVGDGPREVCGILAGERGIGDDDDADRVTEIHRVTNVADTPRVAYELDPAETLATIETIEETGKDVIGFYHSHPDTPARPSAADEAQATWTGYVYCIVSPTEDAVRAWRWTGERFDALDVVDAADTA
;
A
#
# COMPACT_ATOMS: atom_id res chain seq x y z
N MET A 1 2.70 -14.37 -15.55
CA MET A 1 3.30 -13.03 -15.78
C MET A 1 2.85 -12.18 -14.60
N THR A 2 3.63 -11.24 -14.07
CA THR A 2 3.15 -10.50 -12.89
C THR A 2 2.07 -9.50 -13.31
N SER A 3 0.91 -9.55 -12.65
CA SER A 3 -0.29 -8.85 -13.08
C SER A 3 -0.20 -7.34 -13.06
N SER A 4 -0.66 -6.67 -14.11
CA SER A 4 -0.66 -5.20 -14.18
C SER A 4 -1.82 -4.54 -13.41
N ARG A 5 -2.63 -5.31 -12.66
CA ARG A 5 -3.82 -4.81 -11.96
C ARG A 5 -3.76 -5.10 -10.46
N LEU A 6 -4.36 -4.19 -9.69
CA LEU A 6 -4.62 -4.35 -8.26
C LEU A 6 -6.10 -4.13 -8.00
N VAL A 7 -6.79 -5.13 -7.45
CA VAL A 7 -8.18 -5.03 -7.03
C VAL A 7 -8.24 -4.48 -5.61
N VAL A 8 -8.86 -3.31 -5.43
CA VAL A 8 -9.05 -2.66 -4.13
C VAL A 8 -10.55 -2.43 -3.89
N PRO A 9 -11.21 -3.21 -3.01
CA PRO A 9 -12.60 -2.99 -2.67
C PRO A 9 -12.86 -1.57 -2.14
N PRO A 10 -14.05 -0.98 -2.40
CA PRO A 10 -14.38 0.36 -1.89
C PRO A 10 -14.23 0.52 -0.37
N THR A 11 -14.51 -0.55 0.39
CA THR A 11 -14.32 -0.59 1.86
C THR A 11 -12.86 -0.46 2.28
N VAL A 12 -11.96 -1.16 1.59
CA VAL A 12 -10.51 -1.07 1.78
C VAL A 12 -10.01 0.32 1.37
N ARG A 13 -10.45 0.83 0.22
CA ARG A 13 -10.13 2.19 -0.26
C ARG A 13 -10.53 3.26 0.76
N ALA A 14 -11.74 3.15 1.33
CA ALA A 14 -12.21 4.06 2.37
C ALA A 14 -11.36 3.98 3.65
N THR A 15 -10.90 2.78 4.01
CA THR A 15 -10.03 2.56 5.18
C THR A 15 -8.64 3.17 4.97
N LEU A 16 -8.08 3.05 3.76
CA LEU A 16 -6.84 3.73 3.35
C LEU A 16 -6.96 5.25 3.48
N PHE A 17 -8.03 5.85 2.94
CA PHE A 17 -8.25 7.29 3.07
C PHE A 17 -8.48 7.73 4.50
N SER A 18 -9.24 6.96 5.29
CA SER A 18 -9.45 7.25 6.70
C SER A 18 -8.11 7.31 7.45
N HIS A 19 -7.20 6.37 7.17
CA HIS A 19 -5.87 6.38 7.77
C HIS A 19 -5.04 7.56 7.28
N ALA A 20 -4.98 7.81 5.97
CA ALA A 20 -4.24 8.94 5.39
C ALA A 20 -4.69 10.28 5.97
N ARG A 21 -6.00 10.50 6.09
CA ARG A 21 -6.56 11.73 6.68
C ARG A 21 -6.21 11.91 8.16
N ALA A 22 -6.02 10.83 8.92
CA ALA A 22 -5.55 10.90 10.30
C ALA A 22 -4.11 11.44 10.42
N GLY A 23 -3.32 11.37 9.33
CA GLY A 23 -1.99 11.94 9.22
C GLY A 23 -1.94 13.44 8.91
N VAL A 24 -3.03 14.05 8.40
CA VAL A 24 -3.05 15.42 7.81
C VAL A 24 -3.25 16.55 8.85
N GLY A 25 -3.33 16.26 10.15
CA GLY A 25 -3.58 17.28 11.19
C GLY A 25 -2.51 18.39 11.30
N ASP A 26 -2.50 19.16 12.41
CA ASP A 26 -1.62 20.34 12.59
C ASP A 26 -0.10 20.07 12.49
N GLY A 27 0.29 18.79 12.46
CA GLY A 27 1.60 18.33 11.99
C GLY A 27 1.43 17.21 10.97
N PRO A 28 1.34 17.54 9.65
CA PRO A 28 1.13 16.55 8.61
C PRO A 28 2.25 15.52 8.61
N ARG A 29 1.87 14.25 8.66
CA ARG A 29 2.77 13.10 8.64
C ARG A 29 2.23 12.02 7.73
N GLU A 30 3.14 11.35 7.06
CA GLU A 30 2.88 10.12 6.34
C GLU A 30 2.47 9.04 7.33
N VAL A 31 1.40 8.34 7.01
CA VAL A 31 1.03 7.09 7.67
C VAL A 31 1.41 5.93 6.77
N CYS A 32 1.71 4.77 7.33
CA CYS A 32 2.12 3.59 6.57
C CYS A 32 1.46 2.30 7.09
N GLY A 33 1.61 1.23 6.32
CA GLY A 33 1.14 -0.08 6.71
C GLY A 33 1.27 -1.14 5.64
N ILE A 34 0.65 -2.29 5.90
CA ILE A 34 0.72 -3.50 5.09
C ILE A 34 -0.65 -3.76 4.43
N LEU A 35 -0.61 -4.20 3.17
CA LEU A 35 -1.76 -4.66 2.40
C LEU A 35 -1.81 -6.18 2.43
N ALA A 36 -2.95 -6.73 2.84
CA ALA A 36 -3.17 -8.17 2.90
C ALA A 36 -4.35 -8.60 2.02
N GLY A 37 -4.27 -9.82 1.48
CA GLY A 37 -5.33 -10.39 0.67
C GLY A 37 -4.89 -11.62 -0.09
N GLU A 38 -5.21 -11.70 -1.37
CA GLU A 38 -4.97 -12.87 -2.22
C GLU A 38 -4.10 -12.46 -3.41
N ARG A 39 -2.97 -13.13 -3.63
CA ARG A 39 -2.17 -12.91 -4.83
C ARG A 39 -2.79 -13.61 -6.03
N GLY A 40 -2.88 -12.90 -7.15
CA GLY A 40 -3.29 -13.50 -8.42
C GLY A 40 -2.13 -14.34 -8.96
N ILE A 41 -2.34 -15.65 -9.10
CA ILE A 41 -1.36 -16.57 -9.68
C ILE A 41 -2.08 -17.45 -10.74
N GLY A 42 -2.09 -17.04 -12.02
CA GLY A 42 -2.60 -17.89 -13.12
C GLY A 42 -3.17 -17.14 -14.35
N ASP A 43 -3.32 -17.87 -15.47
CA ASP A 43 -3.49 -17.33 -16.83
C ASP A 43 -4.83 -16.61 -17.17
N ASP A 44 -5.84 -16.54 -16.30
CA ASP A 44 -7.18 -16.01 -16.69
C ASP A 44 -7.74 -14.83 -15.86
N ASP A 45 -7.23 -14.52 -14.66
CA ASP A 45 -7.52 -13.25 -13.95
C ASP A 45 -6.44 -12.97 -12.89
N ASP A 46 -5.23 -12.66 -13.37
CA ASP A 46 -3.97 -12.61 -12.60
C ASP A 46 -3.93 -11.49 -11.52
N ALA A 47 -5.00 -10.74 -11.23
CA ALA A 47 -4.92 -9.54 -10.37
C ALA A 47 -4.67 -9.84 -8.88
N ASP A 48 -3.72 -9.11 -8.27
CA ASP A 48 -3.58 -9.07 -6.81
C ASP A 48 -4.83 -8.42 -6.20
N ARG A 49 -5.40 -9.03 -5.17
CA ARG A 49 -6.62 -8.54 -4.51
C ARG A 49 -6.33 -8.18 -3.07
N VAL A 50 -6.52 -6.91 -2.73
CA VAL A 50 -6.43 -6.45 -1.33
C VAL A 50 -7.77 -6.70 -0.66
N THR A 51 -7.77 -7.40 0.47
CA THR A 51 -8.98 -7.62 1.28
C THR A 51 -8.98 -6.80 2.56
N GLU A 52 -7.80 -6.46 3.08
CA GLU A 52 -7.65 -5.67 4.30
C GLU A 52 -6.32 -4.91 4.35
N ILE A 53 -6.24 -3.97 5.29
CA ILE A 53 -5.00 -3.23 5.58
C ILE A 53 -4.67 -3.35 7.05
N HIS A 54 -3.37 -3.41 7.34
CA HIS A 54 -2.84 -3.36 8.70
C HIS A 54 -2.02 -2.08 8.83
N ARG A 55 -2.33 -1.28 9.85
CA ARG A 55 -1.59 -0.04 10.12
C ARG A 55 -0.30 -0.40 10.83
N VAL A 56 0.79 0.24 10.44
CA VAL A 56 2.09 0.11 11.10
C VAL A 56 2.59 1.51 11.43
N THR A 57 3.23 1.65 12.58
CA THR A 57 3.78 2.93 13.02
C THR A 57 4.86 3.41 12.06
N ASN A 58 4.75 4.69 11.65
CA ASN A 58 5.82 5.37 10.92
C ASN A 58 6.89 5.85 11.91
N VAL A 59 8.07 5.25 11.86
CA VAL A 59 9.22 5.56 12.75
C VAL A 59 10.29 6.43 12.09
N ALA A 60 10.02 6.98 10.90
CA ALA A 60 10.97 7.85 10.21
C ALA A 60 11.30 9.11 11.04
N ASP A 61 12.56 9.55 10.99
CA ASP A 61 13.03 10.78 11.64
C ASP A 61 12.30 12.04 11.12
N THR A 62 11.91 12.01 9.84
CA THR A 62 11.20 13.10 9.17
C THR A 62 9.86 12.61 8.60
N PRO A 63 8.88 12.28 9.46
CA PRO A 63 7.66 11.60 9.07
C PRO A 63 6.73 12.47 8.22
N ARG A 64 7.06 13.75 8.00
CA ARG A 64 6.33 14.65 7.10
C ARG A 64 6.58 14.37 5.61
N VAL A 65 7.73 13.79 5.27
CA VAL A 65 8.20 13.62 3.87
C VAL A 65 8.84 12.26 3.62
N ALA A 66 8.72 11.35 4.57
CA ALA A 66 9.26 10.00 4.50
C ALA A 66 8.45 9.07 5.41
N TYR A 67 8.50 7.78 5.10
CA TYR A 67 8.01 6.73 5.96
C TYR A 67 9.10 5.69 6.23
N GLU A 68 9.05 5.12 7.43
CA GLU A 68 9.80 3.93 7.81
C GLU A 68 8.85 3.07 8.63
N LEU A 69 8.60 1.85 8.17
CA LEU A 69 7.73 0.91 8.88
C LEU A 69 8.46 0.43 10.14
N ASP A 70 7.82 0.49 11.32
CA ASP A 70 8.38 -0.11 12.54
C ASP A 70 8.72 -1.59 12.29
N PRO A 71 9.99 -2.02 12.41
CA PRO A 71 10.38 -3.37 12.04
C PRO A 71 9.72 -4.47 12.89
N ALA A 72 9.49 -4.20 14.18
CA ALA A 72 8.90 -5.17 15.09
C ALA A 72 7.40 -5.32 14.85
N GLU A 73 6.68 -4.20 14.66
CA GLU A 73 5.26 -4.24 14.28
C GLU A 73 5.07 -4.85 12.89
N THR A 74 5.98 -4.57 11.95
CA THR A 74 5.93 -5.12 10.58
C THR A 74 6.03 -6.63 10.61
N LEU A 75 7.02 -7.18 11.31
CA LEU A 75 7.20 -8.64 11.41
C LEU A 75 5.98 -9.30 12.05
N ALA A 76 5.53 -8.82 13.21
CA ALA A 76 4.36 -9.37 13.90
C ALA A 76 3.08 -9.30 13.05
N THR A 77 2.92 -8.22 12.27
CA THR A 77 1.79 -8.05 11.37
C THR A 77 1.84 -9.04 10.22
N ILE A 78 3.01 -9.27 9.61
CA ILE A 78 3.18 -10.25 8.54
C ILE A 78 2.84 -11.66 9.06
N GLU A 79 3.39 -12.04 10.22
CA GLU A 79 3.07 -13.33 10.84
C GLU A 79 1.56 -13.49 11.07
N THR A 80 0.90 -12.46 11.59
CA THR A 80 -0.57 -12.47 11.81
C THR A 80 -1.34 -12.63 10.49
N ILE A 81 -0.91 -11.95 9.41
CA ILE A 81 -1.55 -12.07 8.09
C ILE A 81 -1.45 -13.51 7.60
N GLU A 82 -0.25 -14.09 7.65
CA GLU A 82 0.03 -15.46 7.21
C GLU A 82 -0.73 -16.50 8.03
N GLU A 83 -0.86 -16.32 9.35
CA GLU A 83 -1.65 -17.19 10.23
C GLU A 83 -3.14 -17.23 9.85
N THR A 84 -3.66 -16.16 9.22
CA THR A 84 -5.04 -16.13 8.71
C THR A 84 -5.19 -16.72 7.31
N GLY A 85 -4.11 -17.26 6.73
CA GLY A 85 -4.10 -17.85 5.39
C GLY A 85 -4.16 -16.83 4.25
N LYS A 86 -3.81 -15.57 4.51
CA LYS A 86 -3.76 -14.50 3.51
C LYS A 86 -2.32 -14.22 3.10
N ASP A 87 -2.17 -13.62 1.92
CA ASP A 87 -0.89 -13.16 1.40
C ASP A 87 -0.62 -11.71 1.78
N VAL A 88 0.65 -11.41 2.05
CA VAL A 88 1.15 -10.04 2.03
C VAL A 88 1.27 -9.59 0.58
N ILE A 89 0.36 -8.70 0.16
CA ILE A 89 0.34 -8.12 -1.19
C ILE A 89 1.44 -7.06 -1.33
N GLY A 90 1.66 -6.30 -0.27
CA GLY A 90 2.55 -5.16 -0.32
C GLY A 90 2.39 -4.19 0.85
N PHE A 91 2.83 -2.97 0.62
CA PHE A 91 2.84 -1.89 1.60
C PHE A 91 2.08 -0.69 1.06
N TYR A 92 1.67 0.20 1.96
CA TYR A 92 1.15 1.50 1.59
C TYR A 92 1.71 2.59 2.47
N HIS A 93 1.75 3.80 1.93
CA HIS A 93 1.97 5.02 2.71
C HIS A 93 1.11 6.16 2.15
N SER A 94 0.98 7.24 2.92
CA SER A 94 0.25 8.43 2.50
C SER A 94 1.18 9.58 2.19
N HIS A 95 0.86 10.32 1.15
CA HIS A 95 1.43 11.63 0.86
C HIS A 95 0.46 12.71 1.34
N PRO A 96 0.67 13.33 2.53
CA PRO A 96 -0.34 14.19 3.14
C PRO A 96 -0.58 15.47 2.32
N ASP A 97 0.48 16.03 1.73
CA ASP A 97 0.45 17.32 1.02
C ASP A 97 0.74 17.20 -0.47
N THR A 98 1.19 16.03 -0.95
CA THR A 98 1.71 15.83 -2.31
C THR A 98 0.87 14.83 -3.11
N PRO A 99 1.03 14.82 -4.45
CA PRO A 99 0.35 13.86 -5.30
C PRO A 99 0.71 12.41 -4.95
N ALA A 100 -0.20 11.49 -5.24
CA ALA A 100 0.06 10.05 -5.10
C ALA A 100 0.99 9.61 -6.24
N ARG A 101 2.29 9.82 -6.10
CA ARG A 101 3.34 9.36 -7.03
C ARG A 101 4.61 9.03 -6.24
N PRO A 102 5.35 7.97 -6.61
CA PRO A 102 6.62 7.68 -5.97
C PRO A 102 7.57 8.86 -6.08
N SER A 103 8.16 9.21 -4.96
CA SER A 103 9.27 10.14 -4.83
C SER A 103 10.60 9.39 -4.95
N ALA A 104 11.70 10.14 -5.08
CA ALA A 104 13.04 9.55 -5.05
C ALA A 104 13.36 8.88 -3.70
N ALA A 105 12.74 9.33 -2.60
CA ALA A 105 12.88 8.68 -1.30
C ALA A 105 12.19 7.32 -1.28
N ASP A 106 11.01 7.21 -1.89
CA ASP A 106 10.27 5.95 -1.97
C ASP A 106 11.03 4.90 -2.77
N GLU A 107 11.65 5.29 -3.88
CA GLU A 107 12.49 4.41 -4.69
C GLU A 107 13.72 3.93 -3.93
N ALA A 108 14.33 4.79 -3.11
CA ALA A 108 15.51 4.42 -2.32
C ALA A 108 15.17 3.45 -1.18
N GLN A 109 13.94 3.49 -0.66
CA GLN A 109 13.46 2.65 0.44
C GLN A 109 12.78 1.35 -0.03
N ALA A 110 12.37 1.28 -1.31
CA ALA A 110 11.74 0.11 -1.87
C ALA A 110 12.72 -1.08 -1.98
N THR A 111 12.51 -2.09 -1.14
CA THR A 111 13.40 -3.26 -1.08
C THR A 111 12.69 -4.58 -1.42
N TRP A 112 11.35 -4.61 -1.40
CA TRP A 112 10.58 -5.85 -1.55
C TRP A 112 10.19 -6.06 -3.02
N THR A 113 11.07 -6.72 -3.77
CA THR A 113 10.87 -7.00 -5.20
C THR A 113 9.63 -7.85 -5.41
N GLY A 114 8.75 -7.43 -6.33
CA GLY A 114 7.51 -8.12 -6.66
C GLY A 114 6.31 -7.73 -5.77
N TYR A 115 6.51 -6.90 -4.75
CA TYR A 115 5.44 -6.41 -3.87
C TYR A 115 4.84 -5.11 -4.38
N VAL A 116 3.58 -4.90 -4.00
CA VAL A 116 2.82 -3.70 -4.32
C VAL A 116 3.18 -2.58 -3.34
N TYR A 117 3.31 -1.37 -3.84
CA TYR A 117 3.46 -0.15 -3.06
C TYR A 117 2.31 0.78 -3.44
N CYS A 118 1.39 1.02 -2.50
CA CYS A 118 0.29 1.95 -2.67
C CYS A 118 0.61 3.31 -2.06
N ILE A 119 0.31 4.38 -2.79
CA ILE A 119 0.44 5.74 -2.31
C ILE A 119 -0.95 6.37 -2.27
N VAL A 120 -1.30 6.87 -1.09
CA VAL A 120 -2.60 7.50 -0.81
C VAL A 120 -2.40 9.00 -0.70
N SER A 121 -3.02 9.78 -1.58
CA SER A 121 -3.04 11.23 -1.49
C SER A 121 -4.44 11.69 -1.07
N PRO A 122 -4.63 12.16 0.18
CA PRO A 122 -5.90 12.68 0.63
C PRO A 122 -6.26 14.03 -0.03
N THR A 123 -5.27 14.76 -0.56
CA THR A 123 -5.48 16.03 -1.27
C THR A 123 -5.98 15.81 -2.71
N GLU A 124 -5.51 14.76 -3.39
CA GLU A 124 -6.01 14.37 -4.71
C GLU A 124 -7.21 13.40 -4.65
N ASP A 125 -7.62 12.97 -3.45
CA ASP A 125 -8.57 11.87 -3.24
C ASP A 125 -8.22 10.64 -4.10
N ALA A 126 -6.92 10.30 -4.14
CA ALA A 126 -6.38 9.26 -5.00
C ALA A 126 -5.67 8.15 -4.21
N VAL A 127 -5.94 6.90 -4.61
CA VAL A 127 -5.11 5.73 -4.29
C VAL A 127 -4.52 5.24 -5.59
N ARG A 128 -3.19 5.15 -5.64
CA ARG A 128 -2.46 4.64 -6.80
C ARG A 128 -1.46 3.60 -6.33
N ALA A 129 -1.16 2.65 -7.20
CA ALA A 129 -0.34 1.51 -6.88
C ALA A 129 0.76 1.31 -7.91
N TRP A 130 1.89 0.80 -7.43
CA TRP A 130 3.02 0.39 -8.25
C TRP A 130 3.52 -0.95 -7.77
N ARG A 131 4.13 -1.73 -8.65
CA ARG A 131 4.95 -2.87 -8.26
C ARG A 131 6.41 -2.50 -8.33
N TRP A 132 7.15 -2.83 -7.29
CA TRP A 132 8.61 -2.66 -7.29
C TRP A 132 9.27 -3.81 -8.06
N THR A 133 10.07 -3.49 -9.07
CA THR A 133 10.77 -4.50 -9.90
C THR A 133 12.15 -4.88 -9.37
N GLY A 134 12.62 -4.23 -8.31
CA GLY A 134 14.03 -4.26 -7.88
C GLY A 134 14.85 -3.10 -8.44
N GLU A 135 14.33 -2.40 -9.46
CA GLU A 135 15.01 -1.28 -10.12
C GLU A 135 14.12 -0.04 -10.25
N ARG A 136 12.81 -0.23 -10.45
CA ARG A 136 11.86 0.86 -10.64
C ARG A 136 10.45 0.49 -10.20
N PHE A 137 9.58 1.50 -10.14
CA PHE A 137 8.16 1.32 -9.94
C PHE A 137 7.40 1.17 -11.26
N ASP A 138 6.72 0.04 -11.43
CA ASP A 138 5.81 -0.22 -12.54
C ASP A 138 4.38 0.06 -12.09
N ALA A 139 3.71 1.02 -12.73
CA ALA A 139 2.36 1.41 -12.36
C ALA A 139 1.37 0.25 -12.54
N LEU A 140 0.47 0.09 -11.56
CA LEU A 140 -0.63 -0.86 -11.60
C LEU A 140 -1.95 -0.12 -11.80
N ASP A 141 -2.82 -0.72 -12.58
CA ASP A 141 -4.21 -0.27 -12.71
C ASP A 141 -4.97 -0.66 -11.44
N VAL A 142 -5.28 0.32 -10.61
CA VAL A 142 -6.12 0.13 -9.42
C VAL A 142 -7.58 0.10 -9.85
N VAL A 143 -8.19 -1.08 -9.77
CA VAL A 143 -9.59 -1.30 -10.11
C VAL A 143 -10.39 -1.58 -8.85
N ASP A 144 -11.64 -1.12 -8.82
CA ASP A 144 -12.52 -1.49 -7.72
C ASP A 144 -12.96 -2.96 -7.90
N ALA A 145 -13.08 -3.69 -6.79
CA ALA A 145 -13.71 -5.00 -6.85
C ALA A 145 -15.13 -4.81 -7.39
N ALA A 146 -15.47 -5.48 -8.50
CA ALA A 146 -16.86 -5.53 -8.93
C ALA A 146 -17.68 -6.09 -7.78
N ASP A 147 -18.73 -5.38 -7.37
CA ASP A 147 -19.78 -5.92 -6.49
C ASP A 147 -20.29 -7.18 -7.18
N THR A 148 -19.75 -8.33 -6.77
CA THR A 148 -20.28 -9.61 -7.19
C THR A 148 -21.48 -9.82 -6.29
N ALA A 149 -22.59 -9.21 -6.71
CA ALA A 149 -23.92 -9.39 -6.14
C ALA A 149 -24.45 -10.79 -6.48
#